data_AF-A0A969WLJ5-F1
#
_entry.id   AF-A0A969WLJ5-F1
#
_cell.length_a   1.000
_cell.length_b   1.000
_cell.length_c   1.000
_cell.angle_alpha   90.00
_cell.angle_beta   90.00
_cell.angle_gamma   90.00
#
_symmetry.space_group_name_H-M   'P 1'
#
loop_
_entity.id
_entity.type
_entity.pdbx_description
1 polymer ?
#
loop_
_entity_poly.entity_id
_entity_poly.type
_entity_poly.pdbx_seq_one_letter_code
_entity_poly.pdbx_strand_id
1 'polypeptide(L)' 'VLYEIEQYIQQWRNETKNNIVILTGGDASFLENSIKNSIFADLNLVHLGLKRILDLNAE' A
#
# COMPACT_ATOMS: atom_id res chain seq x y z
N VAL A 1 -2.03 -7.57 -14.68
CA VAL A 1 -1.93 -6.68 -13.50
C VAL A 1 -2.23 -7.42 -12.18
N LEU A 2 -3.42 -7.99 -11.93
CA LEU A 2 -3.67 -8.69 -10.64
C LEU A 2 -2.66 -9.80 -10.31
N TYR A 3 -2.42 -10.71 -11.26
CA TYR A 3 -1.43 -11.78 -11.09
C TYR A 3 -0.02 -11.23 -10.80
N GLU A 4 0.38 -10.17 -11.49
CA GLU A 4 1.67 -9.51 -11.29
C GLU A 4 1.82 -8.95 -9.87
N ILE A 5 0.80 -8.25 -9.38
CA ILE A 5 0.77 -7.71 -8.02
C ILE A 5 0.83 -8.85 -6.99
N GLU A 6 0.04 -9.91 -7.18
CA GLU A 6 0.01 -11.04 -6.24
C GLU A 6 1.35 -11.80 -6.20
N GLN A 7 1.97 -12.05 -7.35
CA GLN A 7 3.26 -12.73 -7.39
C GLN A 7 4.38 -11.88 -6.78
N TYR A 8 4.37 -10.56 -6.99
CA TYR A 8 5.32 -9.66 -6.33
C TYR A 8 5.17 -9.69 -4.80
N ILE A 9 3.94 -9.62 -4.29
CA ILE A 9 3.67 -9.71 -2.85
C ILE A 9 4.16 -11.06 -2.31
N GLN A 10 3.88 -12.15 -3.03
CA GLN A 10 4.26 -13.50 -2.61
C GLN A 10 5.77 -13.68 -2.58
N GLN A 11 6.48 -13.24 -3.60
CA GLN A 11 7.94 -13.27 -3.64
C GLN A 11 8.54 -12.48 -2.47
N TRP A 12 8.07 -11.26 -2.26
CA TRP A 12 8.59 -10.40 -1.19
C TRP A 12 8.35 -10.99 0.22
N ARG A 13 7.21 -11.64 0.43
CA ARG A 13 6.88 -12.36 1.69
C ARG A 13 7.79 -13.56 1.97
N ASN A 14 8.36 -14.18 0.94
CA ASN A 14 9.31 -15.27 1.14
C ASN A 14 10.70 -14.76 1.57
N GLU A 15 11.02 -13.50 1.24
CA GLU A 15 12.34 -12.89 1.49
C GLU A 15 12.41 -12.16 2.84
N THR A 16 11.27 -11.81 3.45
CA THR A 16 11.21 -10.98 4.66
C THR A 16 10.15 -11.48 5.67
N LYS A 17 10.43 -11.33 6.97
CA LYS A 17 9.44 -11.62 8.04
C LYS A 17 8.64 -10.35 8.37
N ASN A 18 7.32 -10.51 8.53
CA ASN A 18 6.34 -9.47 8.91
C ASN A 18 6.15 -8.35 7.87
N ASN A 19 5.41 -8.67 6.81
CA ASN A 19 5.19 -7.75 5.70
C ASN A 19 3.82 -7.07 5.81
N ILE A 20 3.84 -5.74 5.82
CA ILE A 20 2.67 -4.89 5.66
C ILE A 20 2.66 -4.42 4.20
N VAL A 21 1.54 -4.62 3.52
CA VAL A 21 1.34 -4.16 2.14
C VAL A 21 0.24 -3.11 2.17
N ILE A 22 0.55 -1.91 1.66
CA ILE A 22 -0.39 -0.80 1.53
C ILE A 22 -0.62 -0.55 0.05
N LEU A 23 -1.87 -0.58 -0.39
CA LEU A 23 -2.30 -0.22 -1.73
C LEU A 23 -2.86 1.21 -1.71
N THR A 24 -2.40 2.05 -2.62
CA THR A 24 -2.83 3.46 -2.72
C THR A 24 -2.98 3.87 -4.19
N GLY A 25 -3.44 5.08 -4.45
CA GLY A 25 -3.75 5.59 -5.79
C GLY A 25 -5.21 5.36 -6.20
N GLY A 26 -5.60 5.90 -7.37
CA GLY A 26 -7.01 5.95 -7.80
C GLY A 26 -7.67 4.58 -7.97
N ASP A 27 -6.94 3.61 -8.54
CA ASP A 27 -7.46 2.27 -8.83
C ASP A 27 -7.44 1.34 -7.60
N ALA A 28 -6.88 1.78 -6.46
CA ALA A 28 -6.76 0.93 -5.27
C ALA A 28 -8.11 0.41 -4.78
N SER A 29 -9.15 1.24 -4.80
CA SER A 29 -10.52 0.86 -4.41
C SER A 29 -11.13 -0.24 -5.27
N PHE A 30 -10.76 -0.28 -6.56
CA PHE A 30 -11.22 -1.31 -7.49
C PHE A 30 -10.41 -2.61 -7.35
N LEU A 31 -9.10 -2.48 -7.12
CA LEU A 31 -8.16 -3.60 -7.06
C LEU A 31 -8.15 -4.31 -5.71
N GLU A 32 -8.44 -3.61 -4.60
CA GLU A 32 -8.44 -4.18 -3.24
C GLU A 32 -9.32 -5.43 -3.14
N ASN A 33 -10.55 -5.35 -3.69
CA ASN A 33 -11.50 -6.46 -3.67
C ASN A 33 -11.03 -7.70 -4.46
N SER A 34 -10.07 -7.52 -5.38
CA SER A 34 -9.60 -8.57 -6.28
C SER A 34 -8.29 -9.22 -5.82
N ILE A 35 -7.56 -8.60 -4.90
CA ILE A 35 -6.27 -9.09 -4.39
C ILE A 35 -6.53 -9.92 -3.12
N LYS A 36 -6.11 -11.19 -3.12
CA LYS A 36 -6.43 -12.13 -2.01
C LYS A 36 -5.59 -11.95 -0.74
N ASN A 37 -4.50 -11.18 -0.82
CA ASN A 37 -3.59 -10.97 0.29
C ASN A 37 -4.18 -9.99 1.31
N SER A 38 -3.82 -10.10 2.59
CA SER A 38 -4.17 -9.08 3.58
C SER A 38 -3.41 -7.79 3.24
N ILE A 39 -4.11 -6.85 2.61
CA ILE A 39 -3.63 -5.53 2.17
C ILE A 39 -4.49 -4.46 2.83
N PHE A 40 -3.88 -3.31 3.10
CA PHE A 40 -4.59 -2.12 3.53
C PHE A 40 -4.70 -1.15 2.37
N ALA A 41 -5.90 -0.66 2.07
CA ALA A 41 -6.07 0.43 1.11
C ALA A 41 -6.13 1.78 1.82
N ASP A 42 -5.25 2.70 1.44
CA ASP A 42 -5.31 4.12 1.86
C ASP A 42 -5.14 5.02 0.64
N LEU A 43 -6.25 5.58 0.16
CA LEU A 43 -6.28 6.46 -1.02
C LEU A 43 -5.54 7.79 -0.81
N ASN A 44 -5.33 8.20 0.44
CA ASN A 44 -4.79 9.50 0.80
C ASN A 44 -3.38 9.42 1.41
N LEU A 45 -2.70 8.28 1.28
CA LEU A 45 -1.38 8.05 1.88
C LEU A 45 -0.37 9.18 1.57
N VAL A 46 -0.33 9.66 0.33
CA VAL A 46 0.53 10.79 -0.07
C VAL A 46 0.15 12.07 0.64
N HIS A 47 -1.15 12.42 0.70
CA HIS A 47 -1.62 13.62 1.38
C HIS A 47 -1.34 13.56 2.89
N LEU A 48 -1.53 12.39 3.50
CA LEU A 48 -1.21 12.17 4.91
C LEU A 48 0.28 12.39 5.16
N GLY A 49 1.14 11.85 4.31
CA GLY A 49 2.59 12.02 4.38
C GLY A 49 3.02 13.48 4.22
N LEU A 50 2.48 14.19 3.22
CA LEU A 50 2.77 15.61 3.00
C LEU A 50 2.32 16.47 4.17
N LYS A 51 1.11 16.24 4.70
CA LYS A 51 0.63 16.92 5.90
C LYS A 51 1.56 16.66 7.08
N ARG A 52 1.99 15.41 7.29
CA ARG A 52 2.92 15.07 8.38
C ARG A 52 4.25 15.81 8.25
N ILE A 53 4.80 15.93 7.04
CA ILE A 53 6.03 16.69 6.78
C ILE A 53 5.82 18.18 7.12
N LEU A 54 4.70 18.77 6.67
CA LEU A 54 4.40 20.17 6.98
C LEU A 54 4.27 20.41 8.49
N ASP A 55 3.52 19.56 9.19
CA ASP A 55 3.32 19.68 10.63
C ASP A 55 4.66 19.59 11.39
N LEU A 56 5.59 18.72 10.97
CA LEU A 56 6.92 18.59 11.58
C LEU A 56 7.87 19.78 11.35
N ASN A 57 7.65 20.56 10.28
CA ASN A 57 8.48 21.73 9.96
C ASN A 57 7.84 23.06 10.40
N ALA A 58 6.61 23.00 10.93
CA ALA A 58 5.93 24.14 11.55
C ALA A 58 6.27 24.29 13.05
N GLU A 59 6.92 23.28 13.64
CA GLU A 59 7.58 23.30 14.95
C GLU A 59 9.00 23.87 14.84
#